data_AF-A0A2E7MKH6-F1
#
_entry.id   AF-A0A2E7MKH6-F1
#
_cell.length_a   1.000
_cell.length_b   1.000
_cell.length_c   1.000
_cell.angle_alpha   90.00
_cell.angle_beta   90.00
_cell.angle_gamma   90.00
#
_symmetry.space_group_name_H-M   'P 1'
#
loop_
_entity.id
_entity.type
_entity.pdbx_description
1 polymer ?
#
loop_
_entity_poly.entity_id
_entity_poly.type
_entity_poly.pdbx_seq_one_letter_code
_entity_poly.pdbx_strand_id
1 'polypeptide(L)' 'ADAIGVLLAQGKKVRCVRMQKGEQRYDIGTPLSYYKACADFAIADSRYGEEFCAYLRQKLGEMA' A
#
# COMPACT_ATOMS: atom_id res chain seq x y z
N ALA A 1 15.06 18.70 6.25
CA ALA A 1 14.01 18.76 5.24
C ALA A 1 12.76 19.35 5.89
N ASP A 2 12.41 20.59 5.57
CA ASP A 2 11.21 21.29 6.12
C ASP A 2 10.71 22.42 5.18
N ALA A 3 10.96 22.28 3.87
CA ALA A 3 10.68 23.36 2.92
C ALA A 3 9.18 23.73 2.86
N ILE A 4 8.29 22.77 3.09
CA ILE A 4 6.84 23.02 3.16
C ILE A 4 6.49 23.87 4.40
N GLY A 5 7.13 23.62 5.55
CA GLY A 5 6.97 24.43 6.76
C GLY A 5 7.39 25.88 6.54
N VAL A 6 8.50 26.10 5.81
CA VAL A 6 8.96 27.46 5.44
C VAL A 6 7.93 28.19 4.57
N LEU A 7 7.32 27.52 3.59
CA LEU A 7 6.29 28.14 2.74
C LEU A 7 5.05 28.55 3.54
N LEU A 8 4.63 27.71 4.50
CA LEU A 8 3.53 28.04 5.41
C LEU A 8 3.87 29.27 6.27
N ALA A 9 5.08 29.33 6.84
CA ALA A 9 5.53 30.47 7.64
C ALA A 9 5.61 31.78 6.84
N GLN A 10 5.88 31.70 5.53
CA GLN A 10 5.86 32.85 4.61
C GLN A 10 4.44 33.26 4.15
N GLY A 11 3.39 32.64 4.69
CA GLY A 11 2.01 32.92 4.32
C GLY A 11 1.62 32.42 2.92
N LYS A 12 2.41 31.50 2.34
CA LYS A 12 2.08 30.91 1.04
C LYS A 12 0.92 29.92 1.20
N LYS A 13 0.07 29.83 0.18
CA LYS A 13 -1.05 28.88 0.16
C LYS A 13 -0.53 27.47 -0.14
N VAL A 14 -0.76 26.55 0.79
CA VAL A 14 -0.56 25.10 0.62
C VAL A 14 -1.93 24.41 0.66
N ARG A 15 -2.13 23.38 -0.15
CA ARG A 15 -3.39 22.61 -0.20
C ARG A 15 -3.09 21.12 -0.10
N CYS A 16 -3.93 20.41 0.64
CA CYS A 16 -3.91 18.95 0.68
C CYS A 16 -5.08 18.40 -0.14
N VAL A 17 -4.85 17.32 -0.87
CA VAL A 17 -5.90 16.57 -1.57
C VAL A 17 -6.22 15.35 -0.74
N ARG A 18 -7.50 15.19 -0.38
CA ARG A 18 -7.97 14.02 0.36
C ARG A 18 -8.15 12.85 -0.61
N MET A 19 -7.72 11.67 -0.19
CA MET A 19 -8.04 10.42 -0.90
C MET A 19 -9.56 10.21 -0.96
N GLN A 20 -10.04 9.72 -2.10
CA GLN A 20 -11.43 9.40 -2.31
C GLN A 20 -11.87 8.19 -1.48
N LYS A 21 -13.18 8.03 -1.33
CA LYS A 21 -13.74 6.86 -0.66
C LYS A 21 -13.38 5.60 -1.45
N GLY A 22 -12.72 4.64 -0.80
CA GLY A 22 -12.30 3.37 -1.42
C GLY A 22 -10.86 3.37 -1.92
N GLU A 23 -10.17 4.51 -1.97
CA GLU A 23 -8.73 4.52 -2.20
C GLU A 23 -7.98 4.07 -0.94
N GLN A 24 -7.03 3.16 -1.12
CA GLN A 24 -6.18 2.64 -0.04
C GLN A 24 -4.76 3.17 -0.21
N ARG A 25 -4.19 3.73 0.87
CA ARG A 25 -2.76 4.05 0.92
C ARG A 25 -2.00 2.87 1.49
N TYR A 26 -1.02 2.39 0.75
CA TYR A 26 -0.01 1.46 1.26
C TYR A 26 1.23 2.26 1.64
N ASP A 27 1.59 2.23 2.92
CA ASP A 27 2.91 2.64 3.34
C ASP A 27 3.85 1.46 3.09
N ILE A 28 4.71 1.53 2.08
CA ILE A 28 5.63 0.42 1.74
C ILE A 28 7.03 0.63 2.32
N GLY A 29 7.16 1.51 3.32
CA GLY A 29 8.43 1.82 3.97
C GLY A 29 8.93 0.74 4.94
N THR A 30 8.09 -0.23 5.30
CA THR A 30 8.49 -1.35 6.18
C THR A 30 8.29 -2.70 5.49
N PRO A 31 9.06 -3.74 5.85
CA PRO A 31 8.88 -5.07 5.25
C PRO A 31 7.47 -5.63 5.39
N LEU A 32 6.86 -5.52 6.58
CA LEU A 32 5.52 -6.08 6.81
C LEU A 32 4.45 -5.36 5.97
N SER A 33 4.51 -4.03 5.90
CA SER A 33 3.54 -3.25 5.16
C SER A 33 3.72 -3.42 3.64
N TYR A 34 4.95 -3.63 3.19
CA TYR A 34 5.26 -4.07 1.84
C TYR A 34 4.66 -5.45 1.52
N TYR A 35 4.86 -6.47 2.36
CA TYR A 35 4.31 -7.82 2.11
C TYR A 35 2.78 -7.82 2.00
N LYS A 36 2.10 -7.03 2.84
CA LYS A 36 0.64 -6.86 2.76
C LYS A 36 0.22 -6.24 1.43
N ALA A 37 0.88 -5.16 1.02
CA ALA A 37 0.60 -4.54 -0.27
C ALA A 37 0.80 -5.54 -1.41
N CYS A 38 1.94 -6.24 -1.44
CA CYS A 38 2.22 -7.25 -2.45
C CYS A 38 1.15 -8.34 -2.51
N ALA A 39 0.70 -8.86 -1.37
CA ALA A 39 -0.33 -9.87 -1.32
C ALA A 39 -1.67 -9.35 -1.87
N ASP A 40 -2.11 -8.15 -1.46
CA ASP A 40 -3.35 -7.55 -1.94
C ASP A 40 -3.35 -7.38 -3.47
N PHE A 41 -2.26 -6.88 -4.03
CA PHE A 41 -2.11 -6.70 -5.48
C PHE A 41 -2.03 -8.04 -6.22
N ALA A 42 -1.27 -9.00 -5.70
CA ALA A 42 -1.13 -10.30 -6.34
C ALA A 42 -2.45 -11.09 -6.34
N ILE A 43 -3.24 -11.02 -5.27
CA ILE A 43 -4.56 -11.67 -5.19
C ILE A 43 -5.56 -11.03 -6.16
N ALA A 44 -5.51 -9.71 -6.33
CA ALA A 44 -6.41 -8.98 -7.24
C ALA A 44 -6.03 -9.12 -8.73
N ASP A 45 -4.87 -9.70 -9.05
CA ASP A 45 -4.39 -9.82 -10.42
C ASP A 45 -5.25 -10.81 -11.23
N SER A 46 -5.85 -10.31 -12.33
CA SER A 46 -6.73 -11.11 -13.21
C SER A 46 -6.07 -12.29 -13.91
N ARG A 47 -4.73 -12.31 -14.00
CA ARG A 47 -3.95 -13.32 -14.74
C ARG A 47 -3.35 -14.34 -13.80
N TYR A 48 -2.86 -13.89 -12.64
CA TYR A 48 -2.06 -14.70 -11.72
C TYR A 48 -2.67 -14.86 -10.33
N GLY A 49 -3.75 -14.15 -10.00
CA GLY A 49 -4.32 -14.15 -8.65
C GLY A 49 -4.84 -15.51 -8.20
N GLU A 50 -5.43 -16.30 -9.10
CA GLU A 50 -5.88 -17.66 -8.78
C GLU A 50 -4.71 -18.60 -8.43
N GLU A 51 -3.66 -18.59 -9.24
CA GLU A 51 -2.44 -19.38 -9.02
C GLU A 51 -1.73 -18.96 -7.73
N PHE A 52 -1.64 -17.66 -7.49
CA PHE A 52 -1.05 -17.11 -6.26
C PHE A 52 -1.86 -17.52 -5.01
N CYS A 53 -3.19 -17.48 -5.07
CA CYS A 53 -4.04 -17.95 -3.97
C CYS A 53 -3.87 -19.45 -3.70
N ALA A 54 -3.74 -20.28 -4.75
CA ALA A 54 -3.48 -21.71 -4.60
C ALA A 54 -2.14 -21.97 -3.90
N TYR A 55 -1.09 -21.26 -4.32
CA TYR A 55 0.23 -21.31 -3.69
C TYR A 55 0.18 -20.93 -2.21
N LEU A 56 -0.50 -19.84 -1.85
CA LEU A 56 -0.64 -19.42 -0.45
C LEU A 56 -1.35 -20.47 0.41
N ARG A 57 -2.43 -21.08 -0.08
CA ARG A 57 -3.15 -22.14 0.64
C ARG A 57 -2.25 -23.36 0.89
N GLN A 58 -1.46 -23.76 -0.11
CA GLN A 58 -0.48 -24.84 0.06
C GLN A 58 0.54 -24.49 1.16
N LYS A 59 1.15 -23.31 1.09
CA LYS A 59 2.18 -22.90 2.05
C LYS A 59 1.66 -22.79 3.47
N LEU A 60 0.45 -22.27 3.66
CA LEU A 60 -0.17 -22.17 4.99
C LEU A 60 -0.60 -23.54 5.53
N GLY A 61 -0.98 -24.48 4.67
CA GLY A 61 -1.27 -25.87 5.06
C GLY A 61 -0.02 -26.67 5.44
N GLU A 62 1.13 -26.40 4.80
CA GLU A 62 2.44 -26.97 5.17
C GLU A 62 2.94 -26.47 6.54
N MET A 63 2.38 -25.37 7.05
CA MET A 63 2.73 -24.79 8.35
C MET A 63 1.88 -25.32 9.51
N ALA A 64 0.88 -26.16 9.24
CA ALA A 64 -0.07 -26.69 10.21
C ALA A 64 0.36 -28.05 10.80
#